data_AF-A0A8S3IEL5-F1
#
_entry.id   AF-A0A8S3IEL5-F1
#
_cell.length_a   1.000
_cell.length_b   1.000
_cell.length_c   1.000
_cell.angle_alpha   90.00
_cell.angle_beta   90.00
_cell.angle_gamma   90.00
#
_symmetry.space_group_name_H-M   'P 1'
#
loop_
_entity.id
_entity.type
_entity.pdbx_description
1 polymer ?
#
loop_
_entity_poly.entity_id
_entity_poly.type
_entity_poly.pdbx_seq_one_letter_code
_entity_poly.pdbx_strand_id
1 'polypeptide(L)'
;DFESILRQVQLANTWQQREYHLSIAYQHLANITKEKLFNKIENPKDTITTEISQFHNRPFQVINGGSIADVIFNQIENNHIRQLPKIGSIDLFSDSTDVMFTELRLKMKKIFE
;
A
#
# COMPACT_ATOMS: atom_id res chain seq x y z
N ASP A 1 -8.41 18.41 3.13
CA ASP A 1 -7.45 18.82 4.17
C ASP A 1 -7.16 17.62 5.06
N PHE A 2 -5.89 17.22 5.15
CA PHE A 2 -5.46 16.08 5.95
C PHE A 2 -5.55 16.36 7.45
N GLU A 3 -5.37 17.61 7.89
CA GLU A 3 -5.33 17.94 9.32
C GLU A 3 -6.63 17.54 10.01
N SER A 4 -7.76 17.99 9.46
CA SER A 4 -9.08 17.65 9.99
C SER A 4 -9.33 16.13 10.00
N ILE A 5 -8.99 15.41 8.93
CA ILE A 5 -9.19 13.95 8.85
C ILE A 5 -8.35 13.23 9.90
N LEU A 6 -7.06 13.57 10.00
CA LEU A 6 -6.14 12.96 10.97
C LEU A 6 -6.51 13.32 12.41
N ARG A 7 -7.10 14.50 12.64
CA ARG A 7 -7.66 14.84 13.95
C ARG A 7 -8.83 13.92 14.31
N GLN A 8 -9.72 13.61 13.37
CA GLN A 8 -10.80 12.62 13.60
C GLN A 8 -10.25 11.22 13.85
N VAL A 9 -9.19 10.81 13.14
CA VAL A 9 -8.48 9.55 13.42
C VAL A 9 -8.01 9.51 14.86
N GLN A 10 -7.42 10.58 15.40
CA GLN A 10 -6.94 10.63 16.78
C GLN A 10 -8.10 10.58 17.80
N LEU A 11 -9.18 11.31 17.54
CA LEU A 11 -10.35 11.43 18.43
C LEU A 11 -11.29 10.21 18.40
N ALA A 12 -11.12 9.29 17.46
CA ALA A 12 -11.96 8.11 17.33
C ALA A 12 -11.96 7.23 18.59
N ASN A 13 -13.15 6.87 19.07
CA ASN A 13 -13.33 6.07 20.28
C ASN A 13 -13.30 4.55 20.01
N THR A 14 -13.54 4.14 18.77
CA THR A 14 -13.51 2.74 18.35
C THR A 14 -12.54 2.54 17.18
N TRP A 15 -12.10 1.30 16.98
CA TRP A 15 -11.22 0.99 15.86
C TRP A 15 -11.94 1.14 14.51
N GLN A 16 -13.26 0.90 14.45
CA GLN A 16 -14.05 1.07 13.23
C GLN A 16 -14.18 2.54 12.83
N GLN A 17 -14.41 3.44 13.80
CA GLN A 17 -14.39 4.88 13.55
C GLN A 17 -13.01 5.33 13.07
N ARG A 18 -11.95 4.79 13.69
CA ARG A 18 -10.58 5.08 13.30
C ARG A 18 -10.27 4.59 11.89
N GLU A 19 -10.68 3.37 11.55
CA GLU A 19 -10.56 2.78 10.21
C GLU A 19 -11.26 3.66 9.18
N TYR A 20 -12.52 4.04 9.42
CA TYR A 20 -13.27 4.91 8.51
C TYR A 20 -12.51 6.20 8.16
N HIS A 21 -12.03 6.93 9.18
CA HIS A 21 -11.28 8.17 8.94
C HIS A 21 -9.91 7.92 8.29
N LEU A 22 -9.23 6.82 8.63
CA LEU A 22 -7.99 6.43 7.97
C LEU A 22 -8.22 6.06 6.50
N SER A 23 -9.28 5.33 6.18
CA SER A 23 -9.62 4.97 4.80
C SER A 23 -9.86 6.22 3.95
N ILE A 24 -10.55 7.23 4.49
CA ILE A 24 -10.71 8.53 3.82
C ILE A 24 -9.35 9.20 3.58
N ALA A 25 -8.48 9.26 4.59
CA ALA A 25 -7.14 9.83 4.43
C ALA A 25 -6.34 9.08 3.36
N TYR A 26 -6.37 7.75 3.37
CA TYR A 26 -5.65 6.92 2.41
C TYR A 26 -6.17 7.08 0.99
N GLN A 27 -7.49 7.13 0.79
CA GLN A 27 -8.08 7.40 -0.52
C GLN A 27 -7.68 8.79 -1.04
N HIS A 28 -7.69 9.80 -0.17
CA HIS A 28 -7.27 11.14 -0.55
C HIS A 28 -5.79 11.17 -0.94
N LEU A 29 -4.93 10.47 -0.20
CA LEU A 29 -3.52 10.32 -0.53
C LEU A 29 -3.33 9.60 -1.87
N ALA A 30 -4.04 8.50 -2.10
CA ALA A 30 -3.97 7.74 -3.34
C ALA A 30 -4.39 8.59 -4.56
N ASN A 31 -5.43 9.41 -4.43
CA ASN A 31 -5.84 10.37 -5.46
C ASN A 31 -4.74 11.40 -5.74
N ILE A 32 -4.15 11.99 -4.70
CA ILE A 32 -3.04 12.94 -4.86
C ILE A 32 -1.83 12.27 -5.51
N THR A 33 -1.49 11.06 -5.11
CA THR A 33 -0.40 10.28 -5.70
C THR A 33 -0.65 10.04 -7.19
N LYS A 34 -1.86 9.58 -7.55
CA LYS A 34 -2.27 9.38 -8.95
C LYS A 34 -2.16 10.68 -9.76
N GLU A 35 -2.68 11.78 -9.22
CA GLU A 35 -2.68 13.09 -9.91
C GLU A 35 -1.27 13.67 -10.05
N LYS A 36 -0.43 13.61 -9.01
CA LYS A 36 0.86 14.29 -9.01
C LYS A 36 1.99 13.49 -9.62
N LEU A 37 1.99 12.17 -9.41
CA LEU A 37 3.10 11.30 -9.83
C LEU A 37 2.78 10.53 -11.10
N PHE A 38 1.50 10.32 -11.41
CA PHE A 38 1.07 9.43 -12.48
C PHE A 38 0.04 10.09 -13.43
N ASN A 39 0.05 11.43 -13.55
CA ASN A 39 -0.79 12.14 -14.53
C ASN A 39 -0.43 11.86 -15.99
N LYS A 40 0.76 11.33 -16.25
CA LYS A 40 1.26 10.96 -17.57
C LYS A 40 1.48 9.46 -17.68
N ILE A 41 0.53 8.66 -17.22
CA ILE A 41 0.56 7.24 -17.53
C ILE A 41 0.43 7.08 -19.05
N GLU A 42 1.51 6.66 -19.71
CA GLU A 42 1.56 6.47 -21.16
C GLU A 42 0.99 5.11 -21.59
N ASN A 43 1.06 4.11 -20.71
CA ASN A 43 0.60 2.76 -20.99
C ASN A 43 -0.87 2.58 -20.56
N PRO A 44 -1.80 2.29 -21.49
CA PRO A 44 -3.23 2.13 -21.16
C PRO A 44 -3.52 0.98 -20.17
N LYS A 45 -2.59 0.03 -19.99
CA LYS A 45 -2.74 -1.07 -19.03
C LYS A 45 -2.42 -0.66 -17.60
N ASP A 46 -1.71 0.44 -17.40
CA ASP A 46 -1.35 0.94 -16.09
C ASP A 46 -2.56 1.69 -15.51
N THR A 47 -3.29 1.04 -14.61
CA THR A 47 -4.47 1.63 -13.96
C THR A 47 -4.24 1.71 -12.46
N ILE A 48 -4.22 2.92 -11.92
CA ILE A 48 -4.19 3.15 -10.48
C ILE A 48 -5.62 3.21 -9.95
N THR A 49 -5.96 2.26 -9.08
CA THR A 49 -7.21 2.25 -8.31
C THR A 49 -6.99 3.01 -7.01
N THR A 50 -7.77 4.06 -6.81
CA THR A 50 -7.72 4.89 -5.59
C THR A 50 -8.86 4.57 -4.63
N GLU A 51 -9.83 3.75 -5.07
CA GLU A 51 -10.94 3.29 -4.25
C GLU A 51 -10.48 2.38 -3.12
N ILE A 52 -11.18 2.51 -2.00
CA ILE A 52 -11.03 1.65 -0.84
C ILE A 52 -11.74 0.33 -1.14
N SER A 53 -11.12 -0.78 -0.75
CA SER A 53 -11.70 -2.11 -0.91
C SER A 53 -11.31 -3.02 0.26
N GLN A 54 -12.01 -4.15 0.38
CA GLN A 54 -11.64 -5.17 1.34
C GLN A 54 -10.27 -5.79 1.02
N PHE A 55 -9.47 -6.03 2.06
CA PHE A 55 -8.21 -6.75 1.89
C PHE A 55 -8.48 -8.24 1.64
N HIS A 56 -8.54 -8.61 0.35
CA HIS A 56 -9.00 -9.93 -0.10
C HIS A 56 -10.37 -10.27 0.50
N ASN A 57 -10.47 -11.39 1.22
CA ASN A 57 -11.71 -11.84 1.87
C ASN A 57 -11.81 -11.35 3.33
N ARG A 58 -10.98 -10.39 3.76
CA ARG A 58 -10.97 -9.88 5.14
C ARG A 58 -11.77 -8.57 5.24
N PRO A 59 -12.40 -8.28 6.39
CA PRO A 59 -13.29 -7.13 6.54
C PRO A 59 -12.57 -5.78 6.63
N PHE A 60 -11.23 -5.76 6.54
CA PHE A 60 -10.43 -4.54 6.67
C PHE A 60 -10.39 -3.76 5.37
N GLN A 61 -10.53 -2.45 5.48
CA GLN A 61 -10.57 -1.54 4.33
C GLN A 61 -9.18 -1.01 3.99
N VAL A 62 -8.73 -1.23 2.75
CA VAL A 62 -7.40 -0.83 2.27
C VAL A 62 -7.47 -0.11 0.93
N ILE A 63 -6.48 0.73 0.66
CA ILE A 63 -6.19 1.17 -0.71
C ILE A 63 -5.46 0.04 -1.45
N ASN A 64 -5.74 -0.13 -2.74
CA ASN A 64 -5.03 -1.11 -3.56
C ASN A 64 -3.62 -0.60 -3.92
N GLY A 65 -2.72 -0.64 -2.93
CA GLY A 65 -1.33 -0.22 -3.08
C GLY A 65 -0.55 -1.06 -4.10
N GLY A 66 -0.98 -2.30 -4.36
CA GLY A 66 -0.41 -3.16 -5.40
C GLY A 66 -0.50 -2.52 -6.78
N SER A 67 -1.66 -1.92 -7.12
CA SER A 67 -1.84 -1.22 -8.40
C SER A 67 -0.85 -0.06 -8.59
N ILE A 68 -0.55 0.69 -7.51
CA ILE A 68 0.45 1.78 -7.56
C ILE A 68 1.85 1.19 -7.74
N ALA A 69 2.19 0.14 -6.98
CA ALA A 69 3.48 -0.51 -7.07
C ALA A 69 3.75 -1.06 -8.49
N ASP A 70 2.76 -1.69 -9.11
CA ASP A 70 2.87 -2.22 -10.47
C ASP A 70 3.20 -1.12 -11.50
N VAL A 71 2.50 0.02 -11.42
CA VAL A 71 2.80 1.18 -12.29
C VAL A 71 4.22 1.68 -12.07
N ILE A 72 4.68 1.78 -10.81
CA ILE A 72 6.06 2.18 -10.50
C ILE A 72 7.05 1.19 -11.11
N PHE A 73 6.85 -0.12 -10.91
CA PHE A 73 7.75 -1.15 -11.42
C PHE A 73 7.81 -1.15 -12.95
N ASN A 74 6.70 -0.89 -13.63
CA ASN A 74 6.64 -0.81 -15.09
C ASN A 74 7.43 0.38 -15.67
N GLN A 75 7.57 1.47 -14.90
CA GLN A 75 8.32 2.66 -15.29
C GLN A 75 9.83 2.58 -15.00
N ILE A 76 10.32 1.53 -14.34
CA ILE A 76 11.76 1.37 -14.08
C ILE A 76 12.48 1.05 -15.39
N GLU A 77 13.20 2.01 -15.96
CA GLU A 77 13.96 1.85 -17.21
C GLU A 77 15.31 1.15 -17.01
N ASN A 78 15.92 1.28 -15.83
CA ASN A 78 17.23 0.70 -15.56
C ASN A 78 17.14 -0.83 -15.45
N ASN A 79 17.78 -1.52 -16.39
CA ASN A 79 17.76 -2.98 -16.47
C ASN A 79 18.34 -3.68 -15.24
N HIS A 80 19.36 -3.12 -14.59
CA HIS A 80 19.92 -3.70 -13.37
C HIS A 80 18.92 -3.63 -12.22
N ILE A 81 18.26 -2.48 -12.04
CA ILE A 81 17.25 -2.29 -10.98
C ILE A 81 16.04 -3.21 -11.23
N ARG A 82 15.59 -3.34 -12.48
CA ARG A 82 14.44 -4.20 -12.84
C ARG A 82 14.68 -5.68 -12.53
N GLN A 83 15.95 -6.12 -12.51
CA GLN A 83 16.34 -7.51 -12.20
C GLN A 83 16.46 -7.78 -10.69
N LEU A 84 16.44 -6.75 -9.84
CA LEU A 84 16.50 -6.94 -8.40
C LEU A 84 15.21 -7.59 -7.88
N PRO A 85 15.28 -8.41 -6.82
CA PRO A 85 14.09 -8.96 -6.19
C PRO A 85 13.20 -7.84 -5.66
N LYS A 86 11.89 -7.95 -5.88
CA LYS A 86 10.91 -7.05 -5.27
C LYS A 86 10.90 -7.29 -3.76
N ILE A 87 11.04 -6.22 -2.99
CA ILE A 87 10.95 -6.24 -1.53
C ILE A 87 9.62 -5.64 -1.08
N GLY A 88 8.97 -6.31 -0.13
CA GLY A 88 7.68 -5.90 0.42
C GLY A 88 7.74 -5.57 1.91
N SER A 89 6.57 -5.33 2.51
CA SER A 89 6.44 -5.08 3.96
C SER A 89 7.00 -6.22 4.80
N ILE A 90 6.81 -7.48 4.37
CA ILE A 90 7.36 -8.66 5.05
C ILE A 90 8.87 -8.60 5.11
N ASP A 91 9.52 -8.23 3.99
CA ASP A 91 10.96 -8.12 3.93
C ASP A 91 11.43 -7.01 4.87
N LEU A 92 10.81 -5.82 4.83
CA LEU A 92 11.17 -4.68 5.67
C LEU A 92 11.15 -4.98 7.17
N PHE A 93 10.06 -5.55 7.71
CA PHE A 93 9.99 -5.80 9.15
C PHE A 93 10.81 -7.03 9.56
N SER A 94 10.88 -8.08 8.73
CA SER A 94 11.66 -9.28 9.08
C SER A 94 13.16 -9.04 9.01
N ASP A 95 13.62 -8.11 8.16
CA ASP A 95 15.02 -7.67 8.10
C ASP A 95 15.36 -6.68 9.22
N SER A 96 14.37 -5.93 9.74
CA SER A 96 14.57 -4.93 10.81
C SER A 96 14.30 -5.47 12.22
N THR A 97 13.80 -6.70 12.33
CA THR A 97 13.50 -7.37 13.61
C THR A 97 14.28 -8.67 13.68
N ASP A 98 14.72 -9.07 14.87
CA ASP A 98 15.40 -10.35 15.05
C ASP A 98 14.40 -11.52 14.93
N VAL A 99 14.06 -11.87 13.69
CA VAL A 99 13.22 -13.02 13.38
C VAL A 99 14.05 -14.28 13.56
N MET A 100 13.98 -14.83 14.78
CA MET A 100 14.75 -15.98 15.25
C MET A 100 14.61 -17.27 14.40
N PHE A 101 13.67 -17.33 13.46
CA PHE A 101 13.39 -18.50 12.63
C PHE A 101 13.22 -18.10 11.16
N THR A 102 14.16 -18.50 10.29
CA THR A 102 14.14 -18.19 8.85
C THR A 102 12.84 -18.65 8.16
N GLU A 103 12.29 -19.78 8.60
CA GLU A 103 11.01 -20.32 8.13
C GLU A 103 9.80 -19.42 8.41
N LEU A 104 9.87 -18.56 9.44
CA LEU A 104 8.79 -17.67 9.80
C LEU A 104 8.58 -16.61 8.70
N ARG A 105 9.66 -16.11 8.09
CA ARG A 105 9.57 -15.18 6.95
C ARG A 105 8.75 -15.79 5.79
N LEU A 106 9.05 -17.04 5.43
CA LEU A 106 8.35 -17.76 4.36
C LEU A 106 6.87 -18.00 4.69
N LYS A 107 6.58 -18.34 5.95
CA LYS A 107 5.20 -18.50 6.44
C LYS A 107 4.44 -17.17 6.41
N MET A 108 5.09 -16.06 6.78
CA MET A 108 4.49 -14.72 6.77
C MET A 108 4.18 -14.27 5.34
N LYS A 109 5.08 -14.48 4.35
CA LYS A 109 4.77 -14.14 2.95
C LYS A 109 3.44 -14.75 2.48
N LYS A 110 3.21 -16.04 2.73
CA LYS A 110 1.95 -16.73 2.37
C LYS A 110 0.67 -16.17 3.02
N ILE A 111 0.78 -15.39 4.10
CA ILE A 111 -0.38 -14.80 4.78
C ILE A 111 -0.75 -13.43 4.19
N PHE A 112 0.24 -12.74 3.59
CA PHE A 112 0.12 -11.34 3.17
C PHE A 112 0.27 -11.15 1.65
N GLU A 113 0.78 -12.15 0.93
CA GLU A 113 0.97 -12.24 -0.52
C GLU A 113 0.29 -13.52 -1.04
#